data_AF-A0A9R0I8N5-F1
#
_entry.id   AF-A0A9R0I8N5-F1
#
_cell.length_a   1.000
_cell.length_b   1.000
_cell.length_c   1.000
_cell.angle_alpha   90.00
_cell.angle_beta   90.00
_cell.angle_gamma   90.00
#
_symmetry.space_group_name_H-M   'P 1'
#
loop_
_entity.id
_entity.type
_entity.pdbx_description
1 polymer ?
#
loop_
_entity_poly.entity_id
_entity_poly.type
_entity_poly.pdbx_seq_one_letter_code
_entity_poly.pdbx_strand_id
1 'polypeptide(L)'
;MSSMWWDISLQALIFLVSILTYLWTNNIPQKLFTRYHSYRNRNKHQARRHFVKAADHLAKSKYSSAVTEADAAVLLDPTDAANHILKALALELQGFKTSALDALNVALSPLAVASLEKEEKADAMAKRAGLRMEVSRLARVESDGVDKEVWGGAERELREAVELKRESGRAWCLLAECCEGLGKREEAVEAFEEAVRVAPDSVVARNGLERLKLVE
;
A
#
# COMPACT_ATOMS: atom_id res chain seq x y z
N MET A 1 15.18 -53.71 23.48
CA MET A 1 14.99 -52.24 23.51
C MET A 1 14.06 -51.75 22.40
N SER A 2 14.16 -52.24 21.16
CA SER A 2 13.30 -51.82 20.03
C SER A 2 11.81 -52.11 20.19
N SER A 3 11.39 -53.18 20.88
CA SER A 3 9.96 -53.50 21.07
C SER A 3 9.22 -52.51 21.98
N MET A 4 9.88 -52.02 23.03
CA MET A 4 9.27 -51.10 24.02
C MET A 4 8.96 -49.73 23.41
N TRP A 5 9.78 -49.25 22.47
CA TRP A 5 9.51 -48.00 21.75
C TRP A 5 8.35 -48.14 20.76
N TRP A 6 8.17 -49.34 20.19
CA TRP A 6 7.03 -49.66 19.33
C TRP A 6 5.70 -49.63 20.09
N ASP A 7 5.67 -50.22 21.29
CA ASP A 7 4.46 -50.24 22.13
C ASP A 7 4.06 -48.83 22.60
N ILE A 8 5.04 -48.00 23.00
CA ILE A 8 4.79 -46.60 23.40
C ILE A 8 4.26 -45.78 22.21
N SER A 9 4.82 -45.99 21.02
CA SER A 9 4.38 -45.30 19.80
C SER A 9 2.96 -45.71 19.40
N LEU A 10 2.64 -47.00 19.51
CA LEU A 10 1.30 -47.54 19.23
C LEU A 10 0.27 -46.98 20.22
N GLN A 11 0.61 -46.92 21.51
CA GLN A 11 -0.26 -46.39 22.54
C GLN A 11 -0.50 -44.88 22.37
N ALA A 12 0.53 -44.12 22.02
CA ALA A 12 0.41 -42.70 21.67
C ALA A 12 -0.50 -42.48 20.44
N LEU A 13 -0.41 -43.35 19.42
CA LEU A 13 -1.27 -43.30 18.25
C LEU A 13 -2.74 -43.54 18.62
N ILE A 14 -3.03 -44.53 19.46
CA ILE A 14 -4.41 -44.82 19.92
C ILE A 14 -4.99 -43.63 20.71
N PHE A 15 -4.19 -43.01 21.60
CA PHE A 15 -4.62 -41.80 22.30
C PHE A 15 -4.90 -40.64 21.34
N LEU A 16 -4.04 -40.42 20.37
CA LEU A 16 -4.20 -39.36 19.37
C LEU A 16 -5.47 -39.57 18.52
N VAL A 17 -5.73 -40.81 18.09
CA VAL A 17 -6.95 -41.18 17.37
C VAL A 17 -8.21 -40.99 18.23
N SER A 18 -8.17 -41.40 19.51
CA SER A 18 -9.28 -41.20 20.46
C SER A 18 -9.58 -39.72 20.71
N ILE A 19 -8.54 -38.89 20.82
CA ILE A 19 -8.69 -37.43 20.95
C ILE A 19 -9.31 -36.86 19.68
N LEU A 20 -8.84 -37.26 18.49
CA LEU A 20 -9.37 -36.80 17.20
C LEU A 20 -10.85 -37.17 17.03
N THR A 21 -11.23 -38.42 17.32
CA THR A 21 -12.64 -38.84 17.24
C THR A 21 -13.51 -38.10 18.25
N TYR A 22 -13.04 -37.93 19.49
CA TYR A 22 -13.74 -37.14 20.51
C TYR A 22 -13.94 -35.68 20.07
N LEU A 23 -12.92 -35.04 19.50
CA LEU A 23 -13.02 -33.67 18.99
C LEU A 23 -14.03 -33.56 17.84
N TRP A 24 -14.06 -34.56 16.96
CA TRP A 24 -14.96 -34.62 15.81
C TRP A 24 -16.41 -34.86 16.24
N THR A 25 -16.66 -35.83 17.11
CA THR A 25 -18.00 -36.12 17.65
C THR A 25 -18.61 -34.94 18.39
N ASN A 26 -17.80 -34.11 19.06
CA ASN A 26 -18.27 -32.92 19.77
C ASN A 26 -18.41 -31.66 18.89
N ASN A 27 -18.16 -31.75 17.58
CA ASN A 27 -18.17 -30.63 16.63
C ASN A 27 -17.31 -29.43 17.10
N ILE A 28 -16.29 -29.68 17.93
CA ILE A 28 -15.35 -28.66 18.41
C ILE A 28 -14.64 -27.96 17.25
N PRO A 29 -14.13 -28.64 16.21
CA PRO A 29 -13.48 -27.95 15.09
C PRO A 29 -14.44 -27.01 14.34
N GLN A 30 -15.71 -27.39 14.15
CA GLN A 30 -16.72 -26.54 13.52
C GLN A 30 -17.07 -25.32 14.38
N LYS A 31 -17.22 -25.50 15.70
CA LYS A 31 -17.49 -24.39 16.65
C LYS A 31 -16.33 -23.41 16.73
N LEU A 32 -15.09 -23.90 16.69
CA LEU A 32 -13.90 -23.05 16.66
C LEU A 32 -13.81 -22.27 15.35
N PHE A 33 -14.04 -22.94 14.21
CA PHE A 33 -14.03 -22.30 12.90
C PHE A 33 -15.10 -21.20 12.78
N THR A 34 -16.34 -21.48 13.20
CA THR A 34 -17.45 -20.51 13.17
C THR A 34 -17.20 -19.32 14.09
N ARG A 35 -16.67 -19.54 15.31
CA ARG A 35 -16.27 -18.46 16.23
C ARG A 35 -15.14 -17.61 15.65
N TYR A 36 -14.13 -18.23 15.06
CA TYR A 36 -13.03 -17.52 14.41
C TYR A 36 -13.52 -16.67 13.23
N HIS A 37 -14.37 -17.24 12.36
CA HIS A 37 -14.93 -16.52 11.22
C HIS A 37 -15.84 -15.37 11.67
N SER A 38 -16.68 -15.60 12.68
CA SER A 38 -17.54 -14.57 13.28
C SER A 38 -16.73 -13.43 13.91
N TYR A 39 -15.67 -13.76 14.66
CA TYR A 39 -14.76 -12.77 15.24
C TYR A 39 -14.05 -11.96 14.16
N ARG A 40 -13.48 -12.62 13.15
CA ARG A 40 -12.83 -11.96 12.01
C ARG A 40 -13.80 -11.03 11.27
N ASN A 41 -15.03 -11.47 11.00
CA ASN A 41 -16.02 -10.65 10.32
C ASN A 41 -16.46 -9.45 11.19
N ARG A 42 -16.62 -9.65 12.50
CA ARG A 42 -16.91 -8.54 13.43
C ARG A 42 -15.79 -7.50 13.40
N ASN A 43 -14.53 -7.91 13.43
CA ASN A 43 -13.39 -7.01 13.36
C ASN A 43 -13.36 -6.26 12.02
N LYS A 44 -13.62 -6.94 10.89
CA LYS A 44 -13.75 -6.27 9.58
C LYS A 44 -14.85 -5.21 9.56
N HIS A 45 -16.02 -5.50 10.14
CA HIS A 45 -17.09 -4.52 10.23
C HIS A 45 -16.72 -3.33 11.12
N GLN A 46 -16.04 -3.57 12.25
CA GLN A 46 -15.56 -2.50 13.11
C GLN A 46 -14.47 -1.66 12.44
N ALA A 47 -13.51 -2.30 11.75
CA ALA A 47 -12.47 -1.64 10.97
C ALA A 47 -13.09 -0.71 9.93
N ARG A 48 -14.09 -1.17 9.17
CA ARG A 48 -14.83 -0.34 8.20
C ARG A 48 -15.49 0.87 8.84
N ARG A 49 -16.02 0.78 10.06
CA ARG A 49 -16.58 1.95 10.76
C ARG A 49 -15.51 2.98 11.09
N HIS A 50 -14.36 2.53 11.58
CA HIS A 50 -13.21 3.39 11.85
C HIS A 50 -12.66 4.01 10.56
N PHE A 51 -12.57 3.23 9.48
CA PHE A 51 -12.20 3.72 8.14
C PHE A 51 -13.10 4.86 7.67
N VAL A 52 -14.43 4.70 7.75
CA VAL A 52 -15.38 5.74 7.33
C VAL A 52 -15.25 7.00 8.20
N LYS A 53 -15.04 6.86 9.51
CA LYS A 53 -14.78 8.01 10.40
C LYS A 53 -13.48 8.71 10.06
N ALA A 54 -12.41 7.97 9.79
CA ALA A 54 -11.14 8.53 9.38
C ALA A 54 -11.27 9.30 8.07
N ALA A 55 -12.01 8.78 7.09
CA ALA A 55 -12.31 9.47 5.83
C ALA A 55 -13.14 10.74 6.05
N ASP A 56 -14.15 10.71 6.94
CA ASP A 56 -14.93 11.89 7.32
C ASP A 56 -14.07 12.97 8.00
N HIS A 57 -13.15 12.56 8.87
CA HIS A 57 -12.20 13.48 9.49
C HIS A 57 -11.23 14.09 8.48
N LEU A 58 -10.75 13.30 7.50
CA LEU A 58 -9.94 13.81 6.40
C LEU A 58 -10.69 14.89 5.59
N ALA A 59 -11.94 14.63 5.24
CA ALA A 59 -12.78 15.58 4.52
C ALA A 59 -13.00 16.88 5.30
N LYS A 60 -12.97 16.82 6.64
CA LYS A 60 -13.08 17.98 7.55
C LYS A 60 -11.74 18.61 7.90
N SER A 61 -10.65 18.22 7.24
CA SER A 61 -9.26 18.64 7.52
C SER A 61 -8.81 18.39 8.98
N LYS A 62 -9.45 17.45 9.68
CA LYS A 62 -9.09 17.04 11.04
C LYS A 62 -8.08 15.91 10.99
N TYR A 63 -6.88 16.21 10.51
CA TYR A 63 -5.91 15.17 10.15
C TYR A 63 -5.43 14.34 11.35
N SER A 64 -5.24 14.94 12.52
CA SER A 64 -4.82 14.21 13.73
C SER A 64 -5.86 13.16 14.14
N SER A 65 -7.15 13.55 14.17
CA SER A 65 -8.26 12.63 14.41
C SER A 65 -8.36 11.56 13.33
N ALA A 66 -8.13 11.92 12.07
CA ALA A 66 -8.13 10.96 10.97
C ALA A 66 -7.06 9.89 11.15
N VAL A 67 -5.83 10.26 11.58
CA VAL A 67 -4.78 9.28 11.88
C VAL A 67 -5.19 8.35 13.02
N THR A 68 -5.75 8.89 14.11
CA THR A 68 -6.18 8.04 15.24
C THR A 68 -7.25 7.03 14.86
N GLU A 69 -8.22 7.43 14.03
CA GLU A 69 -9.27 6.53 13.56
C GLU A 69 -8.73 5.54 12.52
N ALA A 70 -7.77 5.95 11.67
CA ALA A 70 -7.11 5.04 10.74
C ALA A 70 -6.25 4.00 11.46
N ASP A 71 -5.54 4.38 12.54
CA ASP A 71 -4.78 3.47 13.39
C ASP A 71 -5.70 2.43 14.05
N ALA A 72 -6.87 2.84 14.52
CA ALA A 72 -7.88 1.92 15.05
C ALA A 72 -8.37 0.94 13.97
N ALA A 73 -8.54 1.39 12.72
CA ALA A 73 -8.91 0.51 11.61
C ALA A 73 -7.80 -0.51 11.29
N VAL A 74 -6.54 -0.06 11.22
CA VAL A 74 -5.36 -0.92 11.00
C VAL A 74 -5.21 -1.97 12.09
N LEU A 75 -5.46 -1.61 13.36
CA LEU A 75 -5.38 -2.55 14.47
C LEU A 75 -6.41 -3.69 14.36
N LEU A 76 -7.59 -3.39 13.80
CA LEU A 76 -8.68 -4.35 13.65
C LEU A 76 -8.56 -5.21 12.39
N ASP A 77 -8.14 -4.62 11.27
CA ASP A 77 -7.84 -5.33 10.02
C ASP A 77 -6.52 -4.83 9.40
N PRO A 78 -5.38 -5.41 9.81
CA PRO A 78 -4.07 -5.03 9.27
C PRO A 78 -3.82 -5.58 7.86
N THR A 79 -4.66 -6.50 7.38
CA THR A 79 -4.52 -7.12 6.05
C THR A 79 -5.18 -6.30 4.94
N ASP A 80 -5.97 -5.30 5.31
CA ASP A 80 -6.62 -4.39 4.36
C ASP A 80 -5.69 -3.19 4.07
N ALA A 81 -5.21 -3.11 2.83
CA ALA A 81 -4.33 -2.05 2.37
C ALA A 81 -5.01 -0.68 2.38
N ALA A 82 -6.35 -0.63 2.20
CA ALA A 82 -7.08 0.64 2.22
C ALA A 82 -6.92 1.38 3.55
N ASN A 83 -6.86 0.64 4.67
CA ASN A 83 -6.63 1.22 6.00
C ASN A 83 -5.26 1.90 6.09
N HIS A 84 -4.22 1.27 5.55
CA HIS A 84 -2.86 1.82 5.51
C HIS A 84 -2.75 3.01 4.55
N ILE A 85 -3.39 2.94 3.39
CA ILE A 85 -3.45 4.06 2.43
C ILE A 85 -4.13 5.27 3.08
N LEU A 86 -5.26 5.08 3.76
CA LEU A 86 -5.97 6.16 4.44
C LEU A 86 -5.12 6.82 5.52
N LYS A 87 -4.40 6.01 6.31
CA LYS A 87 -3.41 6.49 7.28
C LYS A 87 -2.31 7.31 6.60
N ALA A 88 -1.77 6.81 5.48
CA ALA A 88 -0.73 7.52 4.73
C ALA A 88 -1.20 8.90 4.24
N LEU A 89 -2.41 8.98 3.70
CA LEU A 89 -3.01 10.24 3.25
C LEU A 89 -3.17 11.24 4.41
N ALA A 90 -3.61 10.78 5.57
CA ALA A 90 -3.76 11.63 6.75
C ALA A 90 -2.42 12.13 7.30
N LEU A 91 -1.37 11.30 7.26
CA LEU A 91 -0.02 11.68 7.67
C LEU A 91 0.65 12.66 6.69
N GLU A 92 0.48 12.43 5.39
CA GLU A 92 0.98 13.33 4.35
C GLU A 92 0.38 14.72 4.48
N LEU A 93 -0.94 14.82 4.72
CA LEU A 93 -1.62 16.11 4.91
C LEU A 93 -1.21 16.81 6.22
N GLN A 94 -0.67 16.09 7.21
CA GLN A 94 -0.03 16.68 8.38
C GLN A 94 1.41 17.14 8.13
N GLY A 95 2.00 16.76 6.99
CA GLY A 95 3.40 17.00 6.67
C GLY A 95 4.36 15.89 7.11
N PHE A 96 3.87 14.80 7.72
CA PHE A 96 4.68 13.65 8.13
C PHE A 96 4.96 12.70 6.96
N LYS A 97 5.72 13.16 5.97
CA LYS A 97 5.96 12.44 4.70
C LYS A 97 6.68 11.10 4.86
N THR A 98 7.63 11.00 5.79
CA THR A 98 8.34 9.74 6.08
C THR A 98 7.39 8.69 6.64
N SER A 99 6.57 9.04 7.63
CA SER A 99 5.57 8.15 8.20
C SER A 99 4.47 7.78 7.19
N ALA A 100 4.10 8.70 6.29
CA ALA A 100 3.19 8.41 5.19
C ALA A 100 3.78 7.39 4.21
N LEU A 101 5.07 7.53 3.87
CA LEU A 101 5.80 6.58 3.04
C LEU A 101 5.86 5.19 3.70
N ASP A 102 6.11 5.12 5.00
CA ASP A 102 6.10 3.86 5.75
C ASP A 102 4.74 3.17 5.72
N ALA A 103 3.65 3.93 5.87
CA ALA A 103 2.31 3.38 5.77
C ALA A 103 2.02 2.82 4.36
N LEU A 104 2.49 3.49 3.30
CA LEU A 104 2.37 2.96 1.93
C LEU A 104 3.26 1.75 1.65
N ASN A 105 4.43 1.67 2.28
CA ASN A 105 5.26 0.46 2.25
C ASN A 105 4.51 -0.74 2.82
N VAL A 106 3.79 -0.55 3.92
CA VAL A 106 2.95 -1.60 4.51
C VAL A 106 1.75 -1.91 3.62
N ALA A 107 1.08 -0.91 3.06
CA ALA A 107 -0.06 -1.10 2.15
C ALA A 107 0.29 -1.97 0.93
N LEU A 108 1.48 -1.78 0.36
CA LEU A 108 1.99 -2.51 -0.79
C LEU A 108 2.84 -3.73 -0.42
N SER A 109 2.85 -4.13 0.86
CA SER A 109 3.50 -5.36 1.32
C SER A 109 2.72 -6.60 0.86
N PRO A 110 3.35 -7.79 0.77
CA PRO A 110 2.67 -9.03 0.38
C PRO A 110 1.46 -9.38 1.27
N LEU A 111 1.44 -8.87 2.50
CA LEU A 111 0.36 -9.10 3.46
C LEU A 111 -0.92 -8.33 3.10
N ALA A 112 -0.78 -7.09 2.62
CA ALA A 112 -1.90 -6.17 2.43
C ALA A 112 -2.25 -5.96 0.95
N VAL A 113 -1.28 -6.05 0.03
CA VAL A 113 -1.48 -5.78 -1.40
C VAL A 113 -2.55 -6.66 -2.04
N ALA A 114 -2.78 -7.87 -1.50
CA ALA A 114 -3.82 -8.79 -1.97
C ALA A 114 -5.26 -8.26 -1.80
N SER A 115 -5.45 -7.23 -0.98
CA SER A 115 -6.76 -6.57 -0.81
C SER A 115 -7.04 -5.48 -1.85
N LEU A 116 -6.02 -5.00 -2.59
CA LEU A 116 -6.17 -3.95 -3.59
C LEU A 116 -6.58 -4.52 -4.94
N GLU A 117 -7.48 -3.82 -5.62
CA GLU A 117 -7.72 -4.04 -7.04
C GLU A 117 -6.54 -3.53 -7.90
N LYS A 118 -6.49 -3.96 -9.16
CA LYS A 118 -5.39 -3.62 -10.08
C LYS A 118 -5.18 -2.10 -10.20
N GLU A 119 -6.28 -1.35 -10.28
CA GLU A 119 -6.26 0.11 -10.41
C GLU A 119 -5.88 0.80 -9.10
N GLU A 120 -6.40 0.33 -7.97
CA GLU A 120 -6.04 0.85 -6.64
C GLU A 120 -4.57 0.59 -6.32
N LYS A 121 -4.05 -0.58 -6.71
CA LYS A 121 -2.63 -0.92 -6.64
C LYS A 121 -1.79 0.07 -7.45
N ALA A 122 -2.22 0.40 -8.67
CA ALA A 122 -1.54 1.37 -9.52
C ALA A 122 -1.49 2.77 -8.87
N ASP A 123 -2.61 3.23 -8.32
CA ASP A 123 -2.70 4.53 -7.64
C ASP A 123 -1.83 4.55 -6.37
N ALA A 124 -1.82 3.47 -5.58
CA ALA A 124 -0.99 3.33 -4.40
C ALA A 124 0.51 3.32 -4.74
N MET A 125 0.90 2.63 -5.82
CA MET A 125 2.28 2.61 -6.32
C MET A 125 2.73 3.99 -6.78
N ALA A 126 1.93 4.68 -7.59
CA ALA A 126 2.24 6.04 -8.02
C ALA A 126 2.37 6.99 -6.82
N LYS A 127 1.48 6.86 -5.82
CA LYS A 127 1.52 7.64 -4.59
C LYS A 127 2.79 7.38 -3.78
N ARG A 128 3.18 6.12 -3.61
CA ARG A 128 4.40 5.72 -2.90
C ARG A 128 5.65 6.23 -3.59
N ALA A 129 5.73 6.07 -4.91
CA ALA A 129 6.86 6.54 -5.71
C ALA A 129 7.03 8.06 -5.62
N GLY A 130 5.93 8.83 -5.73
CA GLY A 130 5.95 10.28 -5.55
C GLY A 130 6.44 10.69 -4.16
N LEU A 131 5.91 10.08 -3.09
CA LEU A 131 6.36 10.35 -1.73
C LEU A 131 7.83 9.97 -1.49
N ARG A 132 8.30 8.88 -2.09
CA ARG A 132 9.70 8.46 -2.03
C ARG A 132 10.62 9.50 -2.68
N MET A 133 10.24 10.05 -3.83
CA MET A 133 10.98 11.13 -4.49
C MET A 133 10.99 12.40 -3.64
N GLU A 134 9.85 12.78 -3.04
CA GLU A 134 9.77 13.95 -2.17
C GLU A 134 10.60 13.81 -0.89
N VAL A 135 10.52 12.65 -0.22
CA VAL A 135 11.32 12.36 0.98
C VAL A 135 12.82 12.39 0.64
N SER A 136 13.21 11.83 -0.51
CA SER A 136 14.59 11.89 -0.99
C SER A 136 15.07 13.33 -1.21
N ARG A 137 14.23 14.18 -1.80
CA ARG A 137 14.51 15.61 -1.99
C ARG A 137 14.66 16.34 -0.66
N LEU A 138 13.79 16.07 0.32
CA LEU A 138 13.84 16.67 1.65
C LEU A 138 15.05 16.23 2.48
N ALA A 139 15.49 14.98 2.32
CA ALA A 139 16.66 14.47 3.02
C ALA A 139 17.98 15.09 2.53
N ARG A 140 18.00 15.67 1.32
CA ARG A 140 19.21 16.16 0.65
C ARG A 140 19.21 17.67 0.38
N VAL A 141 18.57 18.48 1.24
CA VAL A 141 18.57 19.95 1.13
C VAL A 141 19.99 20.55 1.04
N GLU A 142 21.04 19.82 1.42
CA GLU A 142 22.44 20.26 1.35
C GLU A 142 23.23 19.79 0.11
N SER A 143 22.68 18.94 -0.76
CA SER A 143 23.38 18.43 -1.95
C SER A 143 22.47 18.50 -3.19
N ASP A 144 22.83 19.34 -4.16
CA ASP A 144 22.11 19.58 -5.42
C ASP A 144 21.95 18.34 -6.35
N GLY A 145 22.28 17.13 -5.86
CA GLY A 145 22.26 15.90 -6.63
C GLY A 145 21.03 15.03 -6.38
N VAL A 146 20.37 14.62 -7.48
CA VAL A 146 19.34 13.58 -7.45
C VAL A 146 19.94 12.23 -7.08
N ASP A 147 19.34 11.57 -6.09
CA ASP A 147 19.68 10.19 -5.74
C ASP A 147 19.18 9.24 -6.83
N LYS A 148 20.05 8.93 -7.79
CA LYS A 148 19.73 8.09 -8.94
C LYS A 148 19.22 6.70 -8.56
N GLU A 149 19.63 6.16 -7.41
CA GLU A 149 19.15 4.85 -6.97
C GLU A 149 17.70 4.93 -6.48
N VAL A 150 17.41 5.94 -5.66
CA VAL A 150 16.06 6.16 -5.13
C VAL A 150 15.08 6.50 -6.26
N TRP A 151 15.49 7.38 -7.17
CA TRP A 151 14.67 7.81 -8.29
C TRP A 151 14.55 6.73 -9.36
N GLY A 152 15.62 5.97 -9.66
CA GLY A 152 15.54 4.83 -10.58
C GLY A 152 14.61 3.73 -10.05
N GLY A 153 14.50 3.57 -8.73
CA GLY A 153 13.49 2.69 -8.14
C GLY A 153 12.06 3.23 -8.26
N ALA A 154 11.86 4.55 -8.08
CA ALA A 154 10.57 5.19 -8.28
C ALA A 154 10.12 5.14 -9.75
N GLU A 155 11.05 5.32 -10.69
CA GLU A 155 10.82 5.21 -12.14
C GLU A 155 10.26 3.84 -12.53
N ARG A 156 10.86 2.75 -12.04
CA ARG A 156 10.37 1.37 -12.30
C ARG A 156 8.96 1.16 -11.77
N GLU A 157 8.71 1.63 -10.55
CA GLU A 157 7.40 1.53 -9.91
C GLU A 157 6.34 2.35 -10.65
N LEU A 158 6.69 3.56 -11.10
CA LEU A 158 5.79 4.43 -11.88
C LEU A 158 5.48 3.84 -13.25
N ARG A 159 6.45 3.19 -13.91
CA ARG A 159 6.19 2.43 -15.14
C ARG A 159 5.19 1.29 -14.92
N GLU A 160 5.36 0.49 -13.86
CA GLU A 160 4.37 -0.53 -13.51
C GLU A 160 3.00 0.12 -13.25
N ALA A 161 2.94 1.24 -12.54
CA ALA A 161 1.69 1.93 -12.26
C ALA A 161 0.95 2.38 -13.54
N VAL A 162 1.64 2.99 -14.51
CA VAL A 162 1.01 3.41 -15.78
C VAL A 162 0.64 2.24 -16.68
N GLU A 163 1.35 1.11 -16.60
CA GLU A 163 0.96 -0.13 -17.28
C GLU A 163 -0.30 -0.73 -16.68
N LEU A 164 -0.43 -0.68 -15.35
CA LEU A 164 -1.61 -1.17 -14.64
C LEU A 164 -2.82 -0.27 -14.88
N LYS A 165 -2.63 1.06 -14.90
CA LYS A 165 -3.68 2.08 -15.09
C LYS A 165 -3.20 3.18 -16.04
N ARG A 166 -3.43 2.97 -17.34
CA ARG A 166 -3.00 3.89 -18.41
C ARG A 166 -3.69 5.26 -18.37
N GLU A 167 -4.88 5.34 -17.79
CA GLU A 167 -5.69 6.56 -17.69
C GLU A 167 -5.36 7.40 -16.45
N SER A 168 -4.26 7.11 -15.75
CA SER A 168 -3.81 7.90 -14.61
C SER A 168 -2.89 9.05 -15.03
N GLY A 169 -3.49 10.22 -15.32
CA GLY A 169 -2.71 11.43 -15.65
C GLY A 169 -1.71 11.82 -14.55
N ARG A 170 -2.05 11.56 -13.28
CA ARG A 170 -1.14 11.79 -12.13
C ARG A 170 0.08 10.87 -12.18
N ALA A 171 -0.10 9.58 -12.49
CA ALA A 171 1.01 8.64 -12.59
C ALA A 171 1.95 9.00 -13.74
N TRP A 172 1.40 9.43 -14.89
CA TRP A 172 2.20 9.96 -15.99
C TRP A 172 2.98 11.22 -15.63
N CYS A 173 2.37 12.17 -14.92
CA CYS A 173 3.08 13.37 -14.44
C CYS A 173 4.25 13.00 -13.51
N LEU A 174 4.03 12.09 -12.55
CA LEU A 174 5.07 11.65 -11.64
C LEU A 174 6.19 10.90 -12.35
N LEU A 175 5.86 10.08 -13.37
CA LEU A 175 6.87 9.42 -14.21
C LEU A 175 7.71 10.45 -14.96
N ALA A 176 7.09 11.46 -15.55
CA ALA A 176 7.78 12.53 -16.26
C ALA A 176 8.71 13.33 -15.35
N GLU A 177 8.24 13.76 -14.17
CA GLU A 177 9.08 14.42 -13.16
C GLU A 177 10.26 13.55 -12.71
N CYS A 178 10.04 12.24 -12.58
CA CYS A 178 11.09 11.29 -12.25
C CYS A 178 12.14 11.19 -13.35
N CYS A 179 11.72 11.07 -14.61
CA CYS A 179 12.63 11.03 -15.76
C CYS A 179 13.41 12.36 -15.89
N GLU A 180 12.76 13.50 -15.69
CA GLU A 180 13.41 14.82 -15.71
C GLU A 180 14.52 14.91 -14.65
N GLY A 181 14.24 14.54 -13.39
CA GLY A 181 15.27 14.56 -12.35
C GLY A 181 16.39 13.53 -12.55
N LEU A 182 16.14 12.45 -13.29
CA LEU A 182 17.18 11.51 -13.71
C LEU A 182 18.01 12.00 -14.92
N GLY A 183 17.64 13.15 -15.50
CA GLY A 183 18.28 13.71 -16.70
C GLY A 183 17.84 13.03 -18.01
N LYS A 184 16.81 12.18 -17.96
CA LYS A 184 16.25 11.47 -19.12
C LYS A 184 15.20 12.33 -19.80
N ARG A 185 15.65 13.39 -20.47
CA ARG A 185 14.79 14.45 -21.02
C ARG A 185 13.77 13.94 -22.04
N GLU A 186 14.19 13.10 -22.99
CA GLU A 186 13.33 12.55 -24.04
C GLU A 186 12.16 11.76 -23.43
N GLU A 187 12.47 10.83 -22.51
CA GLU A 187 11.47 10.03 -21.78
C GLU A 187 10.53 10.91 -20.94
N ALA A 188 11.04 12.02 -20.37
CA ALA A 188 10.22 12.96 -19.62
C ALA A 188 9.22 13.71 -20.52
N VAL A 189 9.65 14.13 -21.72
CA VAL A 189 8.77 14.75 -22.72
C VAL A 189 7.66 13.77 -23.12
N GLU A 190 7.99 12.54 -23.47
CA GLU A 190 7.01 11.50 -23.82
C GLU A 190 5.98 11.28 -22.71
N ALA A 191 6.45 11.15 -21.46
CA ALA A 191 5.56 10.95 -20.31
C ALA A 191 4.66 12.17 -20.04
N PHE A 192 5.15 13.40 -20.24
CA PHE A 192 4.30 14.59 -20.14
C PHE A 192 3.29 14.70 -21.29
N GLU A 193 3.64 14.28 -22.51
CA GLU A 193 2.69 14.23 -23.63
C GLU A 193 1.57 13.24 -23.35
N GLU A 194 1.91 12.06 -22.82
CA GLU A 194 0.93 11.07 -22.34
C GLU A 194 0.07 11.61 -21.21
N ALA A 195 0.66 12.35 -20.25
CA ALA A 195 -0.09 13.00 -19.18
C ALA A 195 -1.09 14.02 -19.72
N VAL A 196 -0.72 14.85 -20.70
CA VAL A 196 -1.61 15.82 -21.36
C VAL A 196 -2.69 15.11 -22.19
N ARG A 197 -2.35 13.99 -22.85
CA ARG A 197 -3.31 13.19 -23.62
C ARG A 197 -4.42 12.61 -22.74
N VAL A 198 -4.05 12.13 -21.56
CA VAL A 198 -4.96 11.50 -20.59
C VAL A 198 -5.71 12.55 -19.75
N ALA A 199 -5.02 13.61 -19.33
CA ALA A 199 -5.58 14.70 -18.51
C ALA A 199 -5.21 16.06 -19.14
N PRO A 200 -5.96 16.53 -20.15
CA PRO A 200 -5.65 17.75 -20.89
C PRO A 200 -5.65 19.03 -20.04
N ASP A 201 -6.38 19.00 -18.92
CA ASP A 201 -6.50 20.08 -17.96
C ASP A 201 -5.32 20.16 -16.98
N SER A 202 -4.48 19.11 -16.91
CA SER A 202 -3.33 19.05 -16.02
C SER A 202 -2.34 20.20 -16.27
N VAL A 203 -2.33 21.15 -15.35
CA VAL A 203 -1.40 22.30 -15.39
C VAL A 203 0.05 21.83 -15.19
N VAL A 204 0.26 20.83 -14.34
CA VAL A 204 1.59 20.25 -14.08
C VAL A 204 2.17 19.67 -15.37
N ALA A 205 1.38 18.90 -16.11
CA ALA A 205 1.83 18.28 -17.35
C ALA A 205 2.16 19.31 -18.44
N ARG A 206 1.28 20.31 -18.63
CA ARG A 206 1.50 21.38 -19.61
C ARG A 206 2.74 22.22 -19.28
N ASN A 207 2.91 22.63 -18.02
CA ASN A 207 4.07 23.40 -17.57
C ASN A 207 5.37 22.58 -17.67
N GLY A 208 5.31 21.27 -17.38
CA GLY A 208 6.43 20.35 -17.57
C GLY A 208 6.86 20.27 -19.03
N LEU A 209 5.90 20.06 -19.93
CA LEU A 209 6.14 19.99 -21.36
C LEU A 209 6.69 21.30 -21.94
N GLU A 210 6.13 22.44 -21.54
CA GLU A 210 6.60 23.77 -21.96
C GLU A 210 8.06 24.01 -21.51
N ARG A 211 8.35 23.76 -20.22
CA ARG A 211 9.72 23.87 -19.69
C ARG A 211 10.71 22.99 -20.45
N LEU A 212 10.32 21.77 -20.80
CA LEU A 212 11.18 20.85 -21.53
C LEU A 212 11.23 21.12 -23.03
N LYS A 213 10.33 21.90 -23.63
CA LYS A 213 10.42 22.28 -25.05
C LYS A 213 11.15 23.60 -25.28
N LEU A 214 11.12 24.52 -24.31
CA LEU A 214 11.79 25.82 -24.40
C LEU A 214 13.32 25.78 -24.21
N VAL A 215 13.86 24.65 -23.75
CA VAL A 215 15.30 24.49 -23.46
C VAL A 215 16.06 23.85 -24.64
N GLU A 216 15.39 23.66 -25.80
CA GLU A 216 16.03 23.34 -27.10
C GLU A 216 16.49 24.60 -27.83
#